data_AF-X1NB32-F1
#
_entry.id   AF-X1NB32-F1
#
_cell.length_a   1.000
_cell.length_b   1.000
_cell.length_c   1.000
_cell.angle_alpha   90.00
_cell.angle_beta   90.00
_cell.angle_gamma   90.00
#
_symmetry.space_group_name_H-M   'P 1'
#
loop_
_entity.id
_entity.type
_entity.pdbx_description
1 polymer ?
#
loop_
_entity_poly.entity_id
_entity_poly.type
_entity_poly.pdbx_seq_one_letter_code
_entity_poly.pdbx_strand_id
1 'polypeptide(L)'
;LKQKLIEIGKLQGYIAEPEYPFDIGKLDVVWRKVERSVPTYVFEVQIGGDIYHALAKLKHAFDLWNSHIFIVASQADLNKAENLLSGTFHEIVNQLKPIELEKIEELHKRKKAYVDLEKELGVLLS
;
A
#
# COMPACT_ATOMS: atom_id res chain seq x y z
N LEU A 1 1.77 10.51 -3.94
CA LEU A 1 1.65 9.03 -3.95
C LEU A 1 0.52 8.47 -3.08
N LYS A 2 0.45 8.74 -1.77
CA LYS A 2 -0.60 8.21 -0.87
C LYS A 2 -2.03 8.43 -1.41
N GLN A 3 -2.32 9.62 -1.90
CA GLN A 3 -3.61 9.95 -2.54
C GLN A 3 -3.94 9.04 -3.73
N LYS A 4 -2.95 8.63 -4.53
CA LYS A 4 -3.14 7.74 -5.67
C LYS A 4 -3.45 6.33 -5.22
N LEU A 5 -2.79 5.84 -4.15
CA LEU A 5 -3.14 4.56 -3.53
C LEU A 5 -4.59 4.56 -3.02
N ILE A 6 -5.04 5.67 -2.43
CA ILE A 6 -6.43 5.81 -1.97
C ILE A 6 -7.40 5.75 -3.16
N GLU A 7 -7.13 6.51 -4.21
CA GLU A 7 -7.95 6.49 -5.43
C GLU A 7 -7.96 5.11 -6.09
N ILE A 8 -6.81 4.43 -6.20
CA ILE A 8 -6.73 3.05 -6.69
C ILE A 8 -7.59 2.12 -5.84
N GLY A 9 -7.50 2.20 -4.51
CA GLY A 9 -8.28 1.37 -3.60
C GLY A 9 -9.78 1.56 -3.81
N LYS A 10 -10.23 2.82 -3.88
CA LYS A 10 -11.63 3.18 -4.15
C LYS A 10 -12.11 2.67 -5.50
N LEU A 11 -11.30 2.82 -6.56
CA LEU A 11 -11.60 2.27 -7.89
C LEU A 11 -11.65 0.75 -7.93
N GLN A 12 -11.16 0.06 -6.90
CA GLN A 12 -11.24 -1.40 -6.76
C GLN A 12 -12.33 -1.83 -5.77
N GLY A 13 -13.19 -0.91 -5.33
CA GLY A 13 -14.28 -1.20 -4.40
C GLY A 13 -13.85 -1.35 -2.94
N TYR A 14 -12.64 -0.92 -2.57
CA TYR A 14 -12.19 -0.90 -1.18
C TYR A 14 -12.51 0.43 -0.50
N ILE A 15 -12.70 0.38 0.82
CA ILE A 15 -12.60 1.54 1.69
C ILE A 15 -11.11 1.82 1.89
N ALA A 16 -10.63 2.93 1.34
CA ALA A 16 -9.22 3.31 1.38
C ALA A 16 -9.02 4.61 2.16
N GLU A 17 -8.16 4.57 3.18
CA GLU A 17 -7.97 5.66 4.14
C GLU A 17 -6.48 5.98 4.35
N PRO A 18 -6.11 7.27 4.49
CA PRO A 18 -4.76 7.68 4.86
C PRO A 18 -4.54 7.66 6.37
N GLU A 19 -3.28 7.62 6.78
CA GLU A 19 -2.82 7.94 8.15
C GLU A 19 -3.59 7.16 9.23
N TYR A 20 -3.84 5.87 8.96
CA TYR A 20 -4.64 5.01 9.80
C TYR A 20 -3.95 4.77 11.14
N PRO A 21 -4.52 5.22 12.27
CA PRO A 21 -3.89 5.07 13.57
C PRO A 21 -3.91 3.61 14.03
N PHE A 22 -2.82 3.17 14.62
CA PHE A 22 -2.70 1.86 15.26
C PHE A 22 -1.65 1.89 16.38
N ASP A 23 -1.49 0.78 17.10
CA ASP A 23 -0.77 0.68 18.38
C ASP A 23 0.61 1.34 18.41
N ILE A 24 1.40 1.20 17.34
CA ILE A 24 2.78 1.70 17.28
C ILE A 24 2.97 2.92 16.37
N GLY A 25 1.88 3.56 15.93
CA GLY A 25 1.95 4.80 15.15
C GLY A 25 0.79 5.00 14.18
N LYS A 26 1.13 5.35 12.93
CA LYS A 26 0.16 5.51 11.84
C LYS A 26 0.64 4.81 10.58
N LEU A 27 -0.28 4.11 9.93
CA LEU A 27 -0.05 3.48 8.63
C LEU A 27 -0.38 4.48 7.52
N ASP A 28 0.47 4.57 6.51
CA ASP A 28 0.33 5.61 5.48
C ASP A 28 -0.99 5.49 4.70
N VAL A 29 -1.31 4.29 4.22
CA VAL A 29 -2.57 3.98 3.55
C VAL A 29 -3.00 2.57 3.89
N VAL A 30 -4.28 2.39 4.21
CA VAL A 30 -4.90 1.08 4.41
C VAL A 30 -6.10 0.90 3.51
N TRP A 31 -6.33 -0.33 3.04
CA TRP A 31 -7.56 -0.72 2.34
C TRP A 31 -8.31 -1.77 3.14
N ARG A 32 -9.63 -1.59 3.23
CA ARG A 32 -10.57 -2.43 4.00
C ARG A 32 -11.73 -2.84 3.11
N LYS A 33 -12.28 -4.03 3.34
CA LYS A 33 -13.46 -4.51 2.59
C LYS A 33 -14.76 -3.89 3.11
N VAL A 34 -14.86 -3.66 4.42
CA VAL A 34 -16.03 -3.06 5.09
C VAL A 34 -15.60 -2.17 6.27
N GLU A 35 -16.44 -1.21 6.67
CA GLU A 35 -16.09 -0.15 7.63
C GLU A 35 -15.64 -0.66 9.01
N ARG A 36 -16.14 -1.81 9.45
CA ARG A 36 -15.79 -2.40 10.77
C ARG A 36 -14.74 -3.50 10.68
N SER A 37 -14.17 -3.74 9.49
CA SER A 37 -13.10 -4.71 9.31
C SER A 37 -11.73 -4.13 9.63
N VAL A 38 -10.78 -5.01 9.92
CA VAL A 38 -9.36 -4.69 10.04
C VAL A 38 -8.75 -4.42 8.64
N PRO A 39 -7.65 -3.67 8.56
CA PRO A 39 -6.88 -3.49 7.32
C PRO A 39 -6.56 -4.79 6.60
N THR A 40 -7.07 -4.94 5.37
CA THR A 40 -6.75 -6.09 4.50
C THR A 40 -5.46 -5.85 3.72
N TYR A 41 -5.24 -4.62 3.25
CA TYR A 41 -4.01 -4.19 2.59
C TYR A 41 -3.42 -3.01 3.34
N VAL A 42 -2.12 -3.02 3.55
CA VAL A 42 -1.39 -1.98 4.26
C VAL A 42 -0.20 -1.54 3.42
N PHE A 43 -0.11 -0.24 3.16
CA PHE A 43 0.95 0.37 2.37
C PHE A 43 1.74 1.34 3.24
N GLU A 44 3.06 1.26 3.16
CA GLU A 44 4.00 2.27 3.67
C GLU A 44 4.76 2.89 2.51
N VAL A 45 4.74 4.22 2.40
CA VAL A 45 5.40 4.97 1.33
C VAL A 45 6.67 5.60 1.87
N GLN A 46 7.82 5.18 1.34
CA GLN A 46 9.12 5.65 1.81
C GLN A 46 9.91 6.34 0.72
N ILE A 47 10.25 7.61 0.95
CA ILE A 47 11.05 8.44 0.05
C ILE A 47 12.15 9.10 0.89
N GLY A 48 13.36 8.54 0.89
CA GLY A 48 14.48 9.06 1.68
C GLY A 48 14.26 9.02 3.21
N GLY A 49 13.26 8.26 3.67
CA GLY A 49 12.88 8.14 5.07
C GLY A 49 13.50 6.92 5.78
N ASP A 50 12.97 6.62 6.95
CA ASP A 50 13.40 5.48 7.78
C ASP A 50 12.71 4.18 7.35
N ILE A 51 13.42 3.41 6.51
CA ILE A 51 12.98 2.09 6.04
C ILE A 51 12.80 1.10 7.19
N TYR A 52 13.62 1.19 8.25
CA TYR A 52 13.52 0.28 9.38
C TYR A 52 12.18 0.47 10.10
N HIS A 53 11.82 1.73 10.39
CA HIS A 53 10.55 2.04 11.04
C HIS A 53 9.35 1.64 10.16
N ALA A 54 9.45 1.82 8.84
CA ALA A 54 8.42 1.38 7.91
C ALA A 54 8.21 -0.15 7.96
N LEU A 55 9.31 -0.92 7.91
CA LEU A 55 9.25 -2.39 7.99
C LEU A 55 8.71 -2.86 9.35
N ALA A 56 9.04 -2.19 10.45
CA ALA A 56 8.49 -2.49 11.76
C ALA A 56 6.96 -2.32 11.80
N LYS A 57 6.44 -1.23 11.22
CA LYS A 57 5.00 -1.00 11.10
C LYS A 57 4.32 -2.07 10.24
N LEU A 58 4.90 -2.42 9.10
CA LEU A 58 4.36 -3.47 8.22
C LEU A 58 4.37 -4.85 8.90
N LYS A 59 5.46 -5.21 9.58
CA LYS A 59 5.53 -6.45 10.35
C LYS A 59 4.42 -6.51 11.39
N HIS A 60 4.25 -5.44 12.17
CA HIS A 60 3.23 -5.41 13.21
C HIS A 60 1.80 -5.52 12.64
N ALA A 61 1.52 -4.86 11.51
CA ALA A 61 0.23 -4.99 10.83
C ALA A 61 -0.01 -6.44 10.33
N PHE A 62 1.02 -7.11 9.82
CA PHE A 62 0.95 -8.52 9.45
C PHE A 62 0.72 -9.43 10.66
N ASP A 63 1.47 -9.25 11.74
CA ASP A 63 1.32 -10.04 12.96
C ASP A 63 -0.09 -9.87 13.58
N LEU A 64 -0.65 -8.65 13.53
CA LEU A 64 -1.93 -8.31 14.16
C LEU A 64 -3.15 -8.72 13.33
N TRP A 65 -3.09 -8.55 12.00
CA TRP A 65 -4.25 -8.71 11.12
C TRP A 65 -4.04 -9.68 9.97
N ASN A 66 -2.84 -10.26 9.82
CA ASN A 66 -2.44 -11.03 8.65
C ASN A 66 -2.68 -10.25 7.34
N SER A 67 -2.45 -8.93 7.37
CA SER A 67 -2.65 -8.05 6.22
C SER A 67 -1.71 -8.39 5.06
N HIS A 68 -2.14 -8.08 3.84
CA HIS A 68 -1.20 -7.96 2.73
C HIS A 68 -0.39 -6.67 2.89
N ILE A 69 0.93 -6.78 3.00
CA ILE A 69 1.80 -5.65 3.33
C ILE A 69 2.67 -5.24 2.13
N PHE A 70 2.76 -3.94 1.90
CA PHE A 70 3.47 -3.37 0.76
C PHE A 70 4.35 -2.23 1.21
N ILE A 71 5.60 -2.23 0.74
CA ILE A 71 6.47 -1.07 0.82
C ILE A 71 6.57 -0.43 -0.55
N VAL A 72 6.27 0.86 -0.62
CA VAL A 72 6.33 1.64 -1.85
C VAL A 72 7.46 2.65 -1.75
N ALA A 73 8.54 2.45 -2.50
CA ALA A 73 9.75 3.26 -2.34
C ALA A 73 10.55 3.38 -3.64
N SER A 74 11.58 4.23 -3.62
CA SER A 74 12.57 4.27 -4.71
C SER A 74 13.34 2.95 -4.81
N GLN A 75 13.87 2.60 -5.98
CA GLN A 75 14.66 1.37 -6.14
C GLN A 75 15.83 1.31 -5.16
N ALA A 76 16.49 2.44 -4.89
CA ALA A 76 17.59 2.51 -3.93
C ALA A 76 17.14 2.17 -2.50
N ASP A 77 15.96 2.60 -2.10
CA ASP A 77 15.39 2.32 -0.78
C ASP A 77 14.82 0.91 -0.68
N LEU A 78 14.28 0.36 -1.77
CA LEU A 78 13.87 -1.05 -1.83
C LEU A 78 15.07 -2.00 -1.65
N ASN A 79 16.22 -1.68 -2.23
CA ASN A 79 17.45 -2.45 -2.01
C ASN A 79 17.89 -2.42 -0.53
N LYS A 80 17.68 -1.30 0.17
CA LYS A 80 17.93 -1.23 1.63
C LYS A 80 16.94 -2.10 2.40
N ALA A 81 15.66 -2.10 2.00
CA ALA A 81 14.64 -2.93 2.59
C ALA A 81 14.98 -4.43 2.43
N GLU A 82 15.48 -4.84 1.28
CA GLU A 82 15.91 -6.23 1.02
C GLU A 82 17.00 -6.71 1.99
N ASN A 83 17.99 -5.87 2.28
CA ASN A 83 19.02 -6.19 3.27
C ASN A 83 18.45 -6.37 4.68
N LEU A 84 17.43 -5.58 5.04
CA LEU A 84 16.77 -5.70 6.34
C LEU A 84 15.83 -6.92 6.40
N LEU A 85 15.22 -7.28 5.28
CA LEU A 85 14.36 -8.46 5.13
C LEU A 85 15.16 -9.75 5.16
N SER A 86 16.41 -9.78 4.70
CA SER A 86 17.25 -10.99 4.82
C SER A 86 17.78 -11.21 6.25
N GLY A 87 17.69 -10.21 7.12
CA GLY A 87 18.12 -10.27 8.52
C GLY A 87 16.97 -10.07 9.50
N THR A 88 16.87 -8.86 10.06
CA THR A 88 15.95 -8.52 11.16
C THR A 88 14.48 -8.84 10.85
N PHE A 89 14.04 -8.67 9.61
CA PHE A 89 12.65 -8.85 9.19
C PHE A 89 12.42 -10.09 8.31
N HIS A 90 13.25 -11.13 8.46
CA HIS A 90 13.15 -12.38 7.67
C HIS A 90 11.80 -13.08 7.77
N GLU A 91 11.05 -12.88 8.85
CA GLU A 91 9.72 -13.47 9.04
C GLU A 91 8.68 -13.00 8.01
N ILE A 92 8.85 -11.79 7.45
CA ILE A 92 7.88 -11.18 6.51
C ILE A 92 8.37 -11.13 5.06
N VAL A 93 9.54 -11.71 4.75
CA VAL A 93 10.16 -11.62 3.42
C VAL A 93 9.26 -12.17 2.30
N ASN A 94 8.49 -13.21 2.59
CA ASN A 94 7.61 -13.87 1.60
C ASN A 94 6.24 -13.20 1.49
N GLN A 95 5.90 -12.33 2.44
CA GLN A 95 4.59 -11.69 2.58
C GLN A 95 4.64 -10.23 2.14
N LEU A 96 5.78 -9.57 2.33
CA LEU A 96 5.99 -8.20 1.94
C LEU A 96 6.26 -8.08 0.45
N LYS A 97 5.48 -7.22 -0.20
CA LYS A 97 5.64 -6.93 -1.62
C LYS A 97 6.26 -5.55 -1.83
N PRO A 98 7.50 -5.46 -2.34
CA PRO A 98 8.11 -4.20 -2.73
C PRO A 98 7.47 -3.67 -4.02
N ILE A 99 7.24 -2.36 -4.08
CA ILE A 99 6.68 -1.68 -5.24
C ILE A 99 7.44 -0.38 -5.50
N GLU A 100 7.92 -0.19 -6.73
CA GLU A 100 8.50 1.09 -7.17
C GLU A 100 7.42 2.17 -7.31
N LEU A 101 7.77 3.43 -6.99
CA LEU A 101 6.87 4.58 -7.02
C LEU A 101 6.16 4.71 -8.39
N GLU A 102 6.91 4.50 -9.46
CA GLU A 102 6.50 4.61 -10.86
C GLU A 102 5.40 3.60 -11.21
N LYS A 103 5.39 2.42 -10.57
CA LYS A 103 4.35 1.42 -10.79
C LYS A 103 3.00 1.84 -10.22
N ILE A 104 2.98 2.56 -9.10
CA ILE A 104 1.75 3.13 -8.54
C ILE A 104 1.23 4.25 -9.43
N GLU A 105 2.12 5.11 -9.94
CA GLU A 105 1.76 6.17 -10.88
C GLU A 105 1.14 5.60 -12.16
N GLU A 106 1.77 4.58 -12.74
CA GLU A 106 1.29 3.93 -13.95
C GLU A 106 -0.05 3.21 -13.73
N LEU A 107 -0.20 2.48 -12.62
CA LEU A 107 -1.45 1.81 -12.27
C LEU A 107 -2.60 2.82 -12.12
N HIS A 108 -2.33 3.93 -11.41
CA HIS A 108 -3.30 5.00 -11.21
C HIS A 108 -3.76 5.60 -12.55
N LYS A 109 -2.80 5.93 -13.43
CA LYS A 109 -3.07 6.47 -14.76
C LYS A 109 -3.93 5.52 -15.59
N ARG A 110 -3.57 4.24 -15.65
CA ARG A 110 -4.33 3.23 -16.43
C ARG A 110 -5.75 3.04 -15.91
N LYS A 111 -5.93 2.98 -14.59
CA LYS A 111 -7.25 2.85 -13.98
C LYS A 111 -8.13 4.06 -14.26
N LYS A 112 -7.59 5.29 -14.18
CA LYS A 112 -8.34 6.49 -14.54
C LYS A 112 -8.73 6.50 -16.01
N ALA A 113 -7.79 6.21 -16.92
CA ALA A 113 -8.08 6.15 -18.35
C ALA A 113 -9.18 5.14 -18.68
N TYR A 114 -9.19 3.98 -18.00
CA TYR A 114 -10.24 2.98 -18.16
C TYR A 114 -11.61 3.51 -17.70
N VAL A 115 -11.69 4.10 -16.50
CA VAL A 115 -12.93 4.70 -15.98
C VAL A 115 -13.43 5.84 -16.86
N ASP A 116 -12.53 6.65 -17.40
CA ASP A 116 -12.90 7.75 -18.28
C ASP A 116 -13.43 7.24 -19.62
N LEU A 117 -12.87 6.14 -20.15
CA LEU A 117 -13.41 5.44 -21.31
C LEU A 117 -14.79 4.83 -21.02
N GLU A 118 -15.00 4.21 -19.87
CA GLU A 118 -16.33 3.69 -19.47
C GLU A 118 -17.38 4.80 -19.40
N LYS A 119 -17.00 6.00 -18.93
CA LYS A 119 -17.88 7.18 -18.92
C LYS A 119 -18.19 7.66 -20.34
N GLU A 120 -17.19 7.76 -21.20
CA GLU A 120 -17.36 8.17 -22.60
C GLU A 120 -18.32 7.23 -23.35
N LEU A 121 -18.20 5.93 -23.10
CA LEU A 121 -19.06 4.91 -23.68
C LEU A 121 -20.44 4.79 -23.01
N GLY A 122 -20.67 5.49 -21.89
CA GLY A 122 -21.94 5.43 -21.15
C GLY A 122 -22.20 4.10 -20.42
N VAL A 123 -21.15 3.33 -20.12
CA VAL A 123 -21.24 1.99 -19.49
C VAL A 123 -20.64 1.93 -18.09
N LEU A 124 -20.24 3.08 -17.52
CA LEU A 124 -19.74 3.13 -16.15
C LEU A 124 -20.81 2.61 -15.20
N LEU A 125 -20.50 1.51 -14.49
CA LEU A 125 -21.35 0.97 -13.45
C LEU A 125 -21.47 2.01 -12.31
N SER A 126 -22.67 2.55 -12.12
CA SER A 126 -23.07 3.47 -11.04
C SER A 126 -23.29 2.75 -9.73
#